data_AF-A0A968BX09-F1
#
_entry.id   AF-A0A968BX09-F1
#
_cell.length_a   1.000
_cell.length_b   1.000
_cell.length_c   1.000
_cell.angle_alpha   90.00
_cell.angle_beta   90.00
_cell.angle_gamma   90.00
#
_symmetry.space_group_name_H-M   'P 1'
#
loop_
_entity.id
_entity.type
_entity.pdbx_description
1 polymer ?
#
loop_
_entity_poly.entity_id
_entity_poly.type
_entity_poly.pdbx_seq_one_letter_code
_entity_poly.pdbx_strand_id
1 'polypeptide(L)'
;VFLMDELVSKWGIGSGISLFIAAGVAQQIFTGTVNWEPTTPGFEIGFNTGEGGQPNLPAGTIPKTIYVLTHMSSSDFTREGFRMVFIDPPNAIIALIGTIIVFVIVAYAESTRIELPLAHGKVRGARGRYPIRLVYASNIPVILMAALLANIQMFALILWNSPRLEDTILGNNPYIGEYLPGSTTPIGGFAFYVSQVNGVYDWLMPIMNPAYLPDYLEKWQVVLHAATYCTVMILGSIMFAKFWIETTNMGPEAVAKQIQSSGMQIPGFRRDPRVLKRVLERYIPVVTVLSGAFVGALAAFADLIGTTGQSSGTGVLLMVGIIIRMYEQIGKEQAMEMHPVLRGFFGAE
;
A
#
# COMPACT_ATOMS: atom_id res chain seq x y z
N VAL A 1 15.91 9.33 -12.37
CA VAL A 1 14.51 8.85 -12.19
C VAL A 1 13.55 9.55 -13.14
N PHE A 2 13.42 10.89 -13.12
CA PHE A 2 12.53 11.62 -14.05
C PHE A 2 12.75 11.32 -15.54
N LEU A 3 14.00 11.33 -16.03
CA LEU A 3 14.30 10.97 -17.42
C LEU A 3 13.94 9.51 -17.76
N MET A 4 14.02 8.61 -16.77
CA MET A 4 13.62 7.21 -16.96
C MET A 4 12.10 7.07 -17.00
N ASP A 5 11.36 7.90 -16.26
CA ASP A 5 9.90 7.95 -16.36
C ASP A 5 9.44 8.46 -17.74
N GLU A 6 10.10 9.48 -18.30
CA GLU A 6 9.84 9.92 -19.68
C GLU A 6 10.16 8.84 -20.72
N LEU A 7 11.24 8.08 -20.52
CA LEU A 7 11.62 7.00 -21.44
C LEU A 7 10.60 5.85 -21.39
N VAL A 8 10.25 5.39 -20.18
CA VAL A 8 9.28 4.31 -19.98
C VAL A 8 7.88 4.73 -20.44
N SER A 9 7.46 5.97 -20.21
CA SER A 9 6.13 6.43 -20.67
C SER A 9 6.03 6.56 -22.20
N LYS A 10 7.14 6.81 -22.91
CA LYS A 10 7.17 6.93 -24.37
C LYS A 10 7.41 5.60 -25.10
N TRP A 11 8.28 4.76 -24.56
CA TRP A 11 8.79 3.56 -25.24
C TRP A 11 8.55 2.26 -24.47
N GLY A 12 8.12 2.34 -23.22
CA GLY A 12 7.83 1.20 -22.36
C GLY A 12 6.34 1.02 -22.11
N ILE A 13 6.03 0.08 -21.22
CA ILE A 13 4.66 -0.27 -20.85
C ILE A 13 4.40 0.27 -19.44
N GLY A 14 3.39 1.14 -19.32
CA GLY A 14 3.01 1.76 -18.06
C GLY A 14 3.75 3.06 -17.76
N SER A 15 3.98 3.36 -16.48
CA SER A 15 4.69 4.55 -16.01
C SER A 15 5.97 4.16 -15.27
N GLY A 16 7.06 4.91 -15.48
CA GLY A 16 8.31 4.67 -14.78
C GLY A 16 8.18 4.85 -13.28
N ILE A 17 7.41 5.84 -12.80
CA ILE A 17 7.13 6.01 -11.36
C ILE A 17 6.54 4.72 -10.76
N SER A 18 5.54 4.14 -11.44
CA SER A 18 4.91 2.90 -10.96
C SER A 18 5.88 1.72 -10.95
N LEU A 19 6.75 1.61 -11.96
CA LEU A 19 7.76 0.56 -12.03
C LEU A 19 8.81 0.69 -10.91
N PHE A 20 9.26 1.91 -10.60
CA PHE A 20 10.20 2.14 -9.50
C PHE A 20 9.60 1.81 -8.13
N ILE A 21 8.33 2.15 -7.90
CA ILE A 21 7.62 1.78 -6.68
C ILE A 21 7.54 0.24 -6.58
N ALA A 22 7.08 -0.43 -7.63
CA ALA A 22 6.97 -1.89 -7.64
C ALA A 22 8.33 -2.58 -7.42
N ALA A 23 9.39 -2.10 -8.09
CA ALA A 23 10.74 -2.63 -7.94
C ALA A 23 11.30 -2.40 -6.53
N GLY A 24 11.10 -1.21 -5.93
CA GLY A 24 11.55 -0.89 -4.58
C GLY A 24 10.89 -1.78 -3.52
N VAL A 25 9.57 -1.95 -3.60
CA VAL A 25 8.83 -2.85 -2.71
C VAL A 25 9.25 -4.30 -2.92
N ALA A 26 9.41 -4.75 -4.18
CA ALA A 26 9.85 -6.11 -4.47
C ALA A 26 11.25 -6.40 -3.92
N GLN A 27 12.17 -5.44 -4.04
CA GLN A 27 13.50 -5.52 -3.45
C GLN A 27 13.41 -5.64 -1.92
N GLN A 28 12.60 -4.82 -1.25
CA GLN A 28 12.42 -4.88 0.20
C GLN A 28 11.85 -6.22 0.67
N ILE A 29 10.86 -6.78 -0.02
CA ILE A 29 10.32 -8.10 0.30
C ILE A 29 11.37 -9.18 0.10
N PHE A 30 12.12 -9.12 -1.02
CA PHE A 30 13.16 -10.11 -1.31
C PHE A 30 14.30 -10.07 -0.28
N THR A 31 14.82 -8.88 0.05
CA THR A 31 15.84 -8.72 1.09
C THR A 31 15.30 -9.10 2.46
N GLY A 32 14.06 -8.75 2.80
CA GLY A 32 13.41 -9.17 4.04
C GLY A 32 13.20 -10.67 4.17
N THR A 33 13.17 -11.40 3.06
CA THR A 33 12.92 -12.85 3.04
C THR A 33 14.21 -13.66 3.01
N VAL A 34 15.18 -13.29 2.16
CA VAL A 34 16.33 -14.14 1.78
C VAL A 34 17.69 -13.57 2.23
N ASN A 35 17.74 -12.44 2.94
CA ASN A 35 19.00 -11.83 3.33
C ASN A 35 19.74 -12.61 4.44
N TRP A 36 20.97 -13.04 4.16
CA TRP A 36 21.85 -13.75 5.10
C TRP A 36 22.73 -12.82 5.95
N GLU A 37 22.74 -11.52 5.65
CA GLU A 37 23.53 -10.53 6.39
C GLU A 37 23.05 -10.39 7.83
N PRO A 38 23.97 -10.16 8.79
CA PRO A 38 23.63 -9.86 10.17
C PRO A 38 22.84 -8.56 10.28
N THR A 39 22.03 -8.48 11.33
CA THR A 39 21.19 -7.30 11.61
C THR A 39 22.04 -6.09 12.02
N THR A 40 23.12 -6.33 12.75
CA THR A 40 24.08 -5.29 13.14
C THR A 40 25.38 -5.48 12.35
N PRO A 41 25.73 -4.55 11.45
CA PRO A 41 26.99 -4.61 10.71
C PRO A 41 28.19 -4.59 11.66
N GLY A 42 29.10 -5.55 11.52
CA GLY A 42 30.36 -5.61 12.29
C GLY A 42 30.37 -6.59 13.48
N PHE A 43 29.24 -7.24 13.78
CA PHE A 43 29.19 -8.32 14.77
C PHE A 43 28.95 -9.67 14.08
N GLU A 44 29.49 -10.76 14.65
CA GLU A 44 29.28 -12.12 14.14
C GLU A 44 27.83 -12.56 14.32
N ILE A 45 27.37 -13.49 13.47
CA ILE A 45 26.02 -14.06 13.58
C ILE A 45 26.00 -14.99 14.80
N GLY A 46 25.14 -14.69 15.78
CA GLY A 46 25.09 -15.41 17.04
C GLY A 46 24.04 -14.87 18.01
N PHE A 47 23.69 -15.68 19.01
CA PHE A 47 22.61 -15.34 19.95
C PHE A 47 22.99 -14.30 21.01
N ASN A 48 24.28 -14.07 21.26
CA ASN A 48 24.79 -13.12 22.26
C ASN A 48 25.90 -12.22 21.70
N THR A 49 25.98 -12.08 20.38
CA THR A 49 27.11 -11.43 19.70
C THR A 49 26.81 -10.00 19.26
N GLY A 50 25.56 -9.53 19.35
CA GLY A 50 25.16 -8.19 18.93
C GLY A 50 25.47 -7.10 19.94
N GLU A 51 25.18 -5.86 19.56
CA GLU A 51 25.34 -4.68 20.39
C GLU A 51 24.56 -4.84 21.71
N GLY A 52 25.25 -4.70 22.85
CA GLY A 52 24.64 -4.88 24.18
C GLY A 52 24.31 -6.35 24.56
N GLY A 53 24.86 -7.34 23.87
CA GLY A 53 24.61 -8.77 24.14
C GLY A 53 23.31 -9.30 23.53
N GLN A 54 22.69 -8.54 22.63
CA GLN A 54 21.47 -8.94 21.93
C GLN A 54 21.77 -9.98 20.83
N PRO A 55 20.77 -10.78 20.40
CA PRO A 55 20.94 -11.74 19.31
C PRO A 55 21.18 -11.02 17.98
N ASN A 56 22.35 -11.25 17.37
CA ASN A 56 22.64 -10.80 16.02
C ASN A 56 22.32 -11.92 15.04
N LEU A 57 21.05 -12.02 14.68
CA LEU A 57 20.52 -13.02 13.76
C LEU A 57 20.58 -12.51 12.32
N PRO A 58 20.52 -13.41 11.31
CA PRO A 58 20.34 -13.02 9.92
C PRO A 58 19.10 -12.14 9.75
N ALA A 59 19.19 -11.09 8.94
CA ALA A 59 18.10 -10.13 8.75
C ALA A 59 16.91 -10.71 7.97
N GLY A 60 17.11 -11.75 7.15
CA GLY A 60 16.07 -12.39 6.37
C GLY A 60 15.24 -13.38 7.19
N THR A 61 13.93 -13.44 6.93
CA THR A 61 12.97 -14.32 7.63
C THR A 61 13.36 -15.81 7.53
N ILE A 62 13.65 -16.29 6.31
CA ILE A 62 14.00 -17.70 6.06
C ILE A 62 15.39 -18.02 6.65
N PRO A 63 16.45 -17.23 6.38
CA PRO A 63 17.76 -17.40 6.99
C PRO A 63 17.73 -17.44 8.52
N LYS A 64 17.01 -16.51 9.15
CA LYS A 64 16.81 -16.44 10.60
C LYS A 64 16.19 -17.72 11.14
N THR A 65 15.12 -18.18 10.50
CA THR A 65 14.42 -19.40 10.90
C THR A 65 15.33 -20.63 10.82
N ILE A 66 16.08 -20.77 9.73
CA ILE A 66 17.03 -21.87 9.55
C ILE A 66 18.14 -21.80 10.61
N TYR A 67 18.71 -20.62 10.84
CA TYR A 67 19.79 -20.44 11.81
C TYR A 67 19.34 -20.78 13.24
N VAL A 68 18.17 -20.28 13.68
CA VAL A 68 17.62 -20.58 15.01
C VAL A 68 17.34 -22.07 15.16
N LEU A 69 16.75 -22.71 14.14
CA LEU A 69 16.45 -24.15 14.18
C LEU A 69 17.69 -25.05 14.21
N THR A 70 18.81 -24.59 13.65
CA THR A 70 20.04 -25.39 13.52
C THR A 70 21.03 -25.18 14.66
N HIS A 71 21.05 -23.99 15.27
CA HIS A 71 22.05 -23.63 16.28
C HIS A 71 21.50 -23.56 17.71
N MET A 72 20.18 -23.76 17.90
CA MET A 72 19.54 -23.71 19.23
C MET A 72 19.12 -25.11 19.70
N SER A 73 19.25 -25.37 21.01
CA SER A 73 18.77 -26.61 21.62
C SER A 73 17.23 -26.66 21.65
N SER A 74 16.62 -27.85 21.67
CA SER A 74 15.16 -27.99 21.67
C SER A 74 14.49 -27.35 22.91
N SER A 75 15.18 -27.29 24.05
CA SER A 75 14.68 -26.62 25.26
C SER A 75 14.67 -25.10 25.12
N ASP A 76 15.73 -24.54 24.55
CA ASP A 76 15.87 -23.08 24.38
C ASP A 76 14.97 -22.58 23.24
N PHE A 77 14.71 -23.43 22.24
CA PHE A 77 13.75 -23.14 21.19
C PHE A 77 12.34 -22.90 21.73
N THR A 78 11.88 -23.73 22.69
CA THR A 78 10.54 -23.56 23.27
C THR A 78 10.39 -22.35 24.18
N ARG A 79 11.50 -21.87 24.77
CA ARG A 79 11.50 -20.71 25.67
C ARG A 79 11.66 -19.40 24.92
N GLU A 80 12.65 -19.32 24.05
CA GLU A 80 13.05 -18.07 23.40
C GLU A 80 13.06 -18.16 21.88
N GLY A 81 13.46 -19.30 21.31
CA GLY A 81 13.56 -19.47 19.85
C GLY A 81 12.22 -19.31 19.11
N PHE A 82 11.11 -19.79 19.69
CA PHE A 82 9.78 -19.59 19.13
C PHE A 82 9.43 -18.10 19.04
N ARG A 83 9.72 -17.34 20.10
CA ARG A 83 9.47 -15.90 20.13
C ARG A 83 10.34 -15.14 19.13
N MET A 84 11.63 -15.49 19.09
CA MET A 84 12.60 -14.88 18.17
C MET A 84 12.24 -15.09 16.70
N VAL A 85 11.71 -16.27 16.35
CA VAL A 85 11.36 -16.63 14.97
C VAL A 85 9.98 -16.08 14.55
N PHE A 86 8.99 -16.16 15.44
CA PHE A 86 7.60 -15.84 15.07
C PHE A 86 7.18 -14.40 15.36
N ILE A 87 7.85 -13.69 16.29
CA ILE A 87 7.36 -12.40 16.81
C ILE A 87 8.46 -11.33 16.81
N ASP A 88 9.65 -11.62 17.32
CA ASP A 88 10.65 -10.58 17.55
C ASP A 88 11.27 -10.08 16.23
N PRO A 89 11.55 -8.76 16.10
CA PRO A 89 12.32 -8.21 14.99
C PRO A 89 13.75 -8.80 14.92
N PRO A 90 14.44 -8.74 13.77
CA PRO A 90 13.93 -8.31 12.45
C PRO A 90 13.18 -9.44 11.74
N ASN A 91 12.21 -9.06 10.90
CA ASN A 91 11.46 -9.90 9.95
C ASN A 91 10.99 -11.26 10.52
N ALA A 92 9.91 -11.21 11.29
CA ALA A 92 9.28 -12.39 11.87
C ALA A 92 8.48 -13.22 10.83
N ILE A 93 8.32 -14.53 11.06
CA ILE A 93 7.50 -15.40 10.20
C ILE A 93 6.07 -14.86 10.05
N ILE A 94 5.52 -14.23 11.08
CA ILE A 94 4.18 -13.63 11.03
C ILE A 94 4.07 -12.54 9.97
N ALA A 95 5.14 -11.79 9.72
CA ALA A 95 5.19 -10.77 8.68
C ALA A 95 5.25 -11.39 7.27
N LEU A 96 5.85 -12.58 7.12
CA LEU A 96 5.88 -13.32 5.85
C LEU A 96 4.51 -13.89 5.52
N ILE A 97 3.88 -14.53 6.49
CA ILE A 97 2.50 -15.01 6.38
C ILE A 97 1.57 -13.82 6.10
N GLY A 98 1.76 -12.71 6.81
CA GLY A 98 1.01 -11.47 6.60
C GLY A 98 1.15 -10.94 5.18
N THR A 99 2.36 -10.90 4.64
CA THR A 99 2.63 -10.48 3.26
C THR A 99 1.92 -11.37 2.24
N ILE A 100 1.93 -12.70 2.43
CA ILE A 100 1.23 -13.65 1.55
C ILE A 100 -0.29 -13.44 1.62
N ILE A 101 -0.85 -13.29 2.83
CA ILE A 101 -2.28 -13.07 3.03
C ILE A 101 -2.71 -11.76 2.36
N VAL A 102 -1.99 -10.67 2.62
CA VAL A 102 -2.25 -9.35 2.00
C VAL A 102 -2.15 -9.46 0.48
N PHE A 103 -1.12 -10.10 -0.05
CA PHE A 103 -0.96 -10.32 -1.49
C PHE A 103 -2.18 -10.99 -2.12
N VAL A 104 -2.66 -12.10 -1.53
CA VAL A 104 -3.81 -12.85 -2.05
C VAL A 104 -5.10 -12.01 -1.98
N ILE A 105 -5.34 -11.31 -0.86
CA ILE A 105 -6.53 -10.47 -0.70
C ILE A 105 -6.51 -9.30 -1.70
N VAL A 106 -5.37 -8.63 -1.87
CA VAL A 106 -5.22 -7.52 -2.84
C VAL A 106 -5.40 -8.03 -4.26
N ALA A 107 -4.77 -9.15 -4.63
CA ALA A 107 -4.90 -9.72 -5.96
C ALA A 107 -6.36 -10.09 -6.29
N TYR A 108 -7.08 -10.63 -5.31
CA TYR A 108 -8.51 -10.92 -5.45
C TYR A 108 -9.36 -9.65 -5.61
N ALA A 109 -9.08 -8.62 -4.81
CA ALA A 109 -9.80 -7.35 -4.89
C ALA A 109 -9.56 -6.60 -6.21
N GLU A 110 -8.32 -6.51 -6.68
CA GLU A 110 -7.94 -5.84 -7.92
C GLU A 110 -8.42 -6.59 -9.18
N SER A 111 -8.53 -7.91 -9.12
CA SER A 111 -9.06 -8.71 -10.24
C SER A 111 -10.57 -8.63 -10.39
N THR A 112 -11.30 -8.17 -9.36
CA THR A 112 -12.77 -8.08 -9.37
C THR A 112 -13.28 -6.91 -10.21
N ARG A 113 -14.18 -7.21 -11.16
CA ARG A 113 -14.76 -6.22 -12.09
C ARG A 113 -16.27 -6.38 -12.22
N ILE A 114 -16.95 -5.26 -12.37
CA ILE A 114 -18.37 -5.18 -12.70
C ILE A 114 -18.49 -4.85 -14.18
N GLU A 115 -19.11 -5.74 -14.95
CA GLU A 115 -19.27 -5.56 -16.40
C GLU A 115 -20.61 -4.91 -16.73
N LEU A 116 -20.58 -3.71 -17.32
CA LEU A 116 -21.78 -3.08 -17.84
C LEU A 116 -22.03 -3.56 -19.29
N PRO A 117 -23.21 -4.14 -19.60
CA PRO A 117 -23.54 -4.55 -20.94
C PRO A 117 -23.78 -3.33 -21.82
N LEU A 118 -23.03 -3.22 -22.91
CA LEU A 118 -23.19 -2.20 -23.93
C LEU A 118 -23.55 -2.85 -25.26
N ALA A 119 -24.34 -2.16 -26.08
CA ALA A 119 -24.59 -2.56 -27.45
C ALA A 119 -24.07 -1.49 -28.41
N HIS A 120 -23.61 -1.91 -29.57
CA HIS A 120 -23.26 -0.97 -30.62
C HIS A 120 -24.53 -0.42 -31.26
N GLY A 121 -24.66 0.91 -31.35
CA GLY A 121 -25.91 1.50 -31.85
C GLY A 121 -26.10 1.44 -33.36
N LYS A 122 -25.04 1.18 -34.13
CA LYS A 122 -25.08 1.10 -35.61
C LYS A 122 -25.09 -0.34 -36.15
N VAL A 123 -24.52 -1.30 -35.43
CA VAL A 123 -24.36 -2.70 -35.87
C VAL A 123 -25.25 -3.58 -35.02
N ARG A 124 -26.32 -4.12 -35.62
CA ARG A 124 -27.21 -5.08 -34.95
C ARG A 124 -26.42 -6.34 -34.59
N GLY A 125 -26.54 -6.78 -33.33
CA GLY A 125 -25.88 -7.99 -32.82
C GLY A 125 -24.52 -7.77 -32.15
N ALA A 126 -23.84 -6.64 -32.41
CA ALA A 126 -22.60 -6.31 -31.73
C ALA A 126 -22.88 -5.85 -30.28
N ARG A 127 -22.59 -6.73 -29.31
CA ARG A 127 -22.64 -6.45 -27.88
C ARG A 127 -21.22 -6.44 -27.32
N GLY A 128 -20.90 -5.41 -26.55
CA GLY A 128 -19.64 -5.29 -25.82
C GLY A 128 -19.91 -5.25 -24.32
N ARG A 129 -18.89 -5.49 -23.52
CA ARG A 129 -18.94 -5.31 -22.07
C ARG A 129 -17.94 -4.24 -21.69
N TYR A 130 -18.37 -3.24 -20.91
CA TYR A 130 -17.47 -2.22 -20.38
C TYR A 130 -17.17 -2.57 -18.91
N PRO A 131 -15.96 -3.07 -18.61
CA PRO A 131 -15.60 -3.45 -17.25
C PRO A 131 -15.30 -2.21 -16.42
N ILE A 132 -16.06 -2.00 -15.34
CA ILE A 132 -15.75 -1.07 -14.26
C ILE A 132 -15.09 -1.88 -13.14
N ARG A 133 -13.83 -1.58 -12.82
CA ARG A 133 -13.15 -2.25 -11.70
C ARG A 133 -13.79 -1.84 -10.37
N LEU A 134 -13.85 -2.77 -9.42
CA LEU A 134 -14.32 -2.46 -8.07
C LEU A 134 -13.40 -1.43 -7.39
N VAL A 135 -12.09 -1.54 -7.61
CA VAL A 135 -11.09 -0.51 -7.27
C VAL A 135 -11.06 0.56 -8.37
N TYR A 136 -12.12 1.37 -8.42
CA TYR A 136 -12.33 2.33 -9.50
C TYR A 136 -11.30 3.47 -9.51
N ALA A 137 -11.03 4.04 -8.33
CA ALA A 137 -10.08 5.16 -8.19
C ALA A 137 -8.60 4.74 -8.26
N SER A 138 -8.29 3.45 -8.54
CA SER A 138 -6.93 2.90 -8.42
C SER A 138 -6.40 2.94 -6.98
N ASN A 139 -5.13 2.57 -6.83
CA ASN A 139 -4.39 2.68 -5.57
C ASN A 139 -3.81 4.09 -5.36
N ILE A 140 -4.08 5.03 -6.27
CA ILE A 140 -3.57 6.40 -6.22
C ILE A 140 -4.03 7.15 -4.96
N PRO A 141 -5.29 7.05 -4.50
CA PRO A 141 -5.71 7.71 -3.26
C PRO A 141 -4.89 7.30 -2.04
N VAL A 142 -4.54 6.00 -1.95
CA VAL A 142 -3.71 5.48 -0.87
C VAL A 142 -2.27 5.96 -1.00
N ILE A 143 -1.72 6.04 -2.22
CA ILE A 143 -0.39 6.64 -2.46
C ILE A 143 -0.35 8.07 -1.94
N LEU A 144 -1.33 8.88 -2.31
CA LEU A 144 -1.41 10.29 -1.90
C LEU A 144 -1.56 10.44 -0.39
N MET A 145 -2.37 9.56 0.23
CA MET A 145 -2.52 9.56 1.68
C MET A 145 -1.22 9.15 2.39
N ALA A 146 -0.58 8.06 1.97
CA ALA A 146 0.69 7.62 2.55
C ALA A 146 1.79 8.68 2.40
N ALA A 147 1.86 9.35 1.24
CA ALA A 147 2.79 10.46 1.02
C ALA A 147 2.47 11.67 1.92
N LEU A 148 1.19 12.01 2.11
CA LEU A 148 0.78 13.06 3.04
C LEU A 148 1.22 12.74 4.48
N LEU A 149 0.99 11.50 4.93
CA LEU A 149 1.39 11.04 6.26
C LEU A 149 2.92 11.09 6.45
N ALA A 150 3.68 10.62 5.47
CA ALA A 150 5.14 10.68 5.49
C ALA A 150 5.66 12.12 5.54
N ASN A 151 5.04 13.04 4.79
CA ASN A 151 5.38 14.46 4.83
C ASN A 151 5.07 15.09 6.20
N ILE A 152 3.91 14.75 6.79
CA ILE A 152 3.55 15.23 8.14
C ILE A 152 4.60 14.77 9.15
N GLN A 153 5.01 13.50 9.12
CA GLN A 153 6.07 12.98 9.99
C GLN A 153 7.42 13.66 9.76
N MET A 154 7.79 13.88 8.49
CA MET A 154 9.02 14.58 8.14
C MET A 154 9.03 16.01 8.71
N PHE A 155 7.93 16.76 8.55
CA PHE A 155 7.82 18.10 9.12
C PHE A 155 7.83 18.07 10.65
N ALA A 156 7.14 17.11 11.28
CA ALA A 156 7.18 16.97 12.74
C ALA A 156 8.60 16.70 13.25
N LEU A 157 9.36 15.82 12.58
CA LEU A 157 10.75 15.52 12.90
C LEU A 157 11.66 16.75 12.72
N ILE A 158 11.48 17.51 11.64
CA ILE A 158 12.26 18.72 11.38
C ILE A 158 11.95 19.80 12.43
N LEU A 159 10.67 20.02 12.75
CA LEU A 159 10.23 21.00 13.74
C LEU A 159 10.77 20.67 15.13
N TRP A 160 10.81 19.38 15.49
CA TRP A 160 11.37 18.93 16.77
C TRP A 160 12.89 19.13 16.85
N ASN A 161 13.62 18.75 15.79
CA ASN A 161 15.09 18.81 15.79
C ASN A 161 15.68 20.16 15.37
N SER A 162 14.86 21.14 14.97
CA SER A 162 15.35 22.42 14.46
C SER A 162 15.81 23.37 15.59
N PRO A 163 17.12 23.70 15.70
CA PRO A 163 17.63 24.51 16.81
C PRO A 163 17.17 25.98 16.80
N ARG A 164 16.57 26.43 15.68
CA ARG A 164 16.09 27.82 15.51
C ARG A 164 14.64 28.03 15.92
N LEU A 165 13.88 26.95 16.12
CA LEU A 165 12.45 27.01 16.42
C LEU A 165 12.13 26.58 17.85
N GLU A 166 13.14 26.24 18.66
CA GLU A 166 12.98 25.82 20.07
C GLU A 166 12.17 26.82 20.91
N ASP A 167 12.27 28.12 20.62
CA ASP A 167 11.54 29.18 21.33
C ASP A 167 10.16 29.54 20.73
N THR A 168 9.74 28.88 19.64
CA THR A 168 8.45 29.13 18.97
C THR A 168 7.43 28.06 19.36
N ILE A 169 6.14 28.42 19.42
CA ILE A 169 4.99 27.51 19.69
C ILE A 169 5.00 26.22 18.82
N LEU A 170 5.68 26.26 17.68
CA LEU A 170 5.79 25.19 16.69
C LEU A 170 7.00 24.27 16.89
N GLY A 171 8.06 24.71 17.56
CA GLY A 171 9.24 23.89 17.83
C GLY A 171 9.17 23.28 19.23
N ASN A 172 9.64 22.04 19.37
CA ASN A 172 9.67 21.30 20.63
C ASN A 172 8.30 21.18 21.35
N ASN A 173 7.19 21.19 20.59
CA ASN A 173 5.85 21.07 21.16
C ASN A 173 5.45 19.59 21.29
N PRO A 174 5.23 19.07 22.52
CA PRO A 174 4.84 17.67 22.75
C PRO A 174 3.52 17.28 22.08
N TYR A 175 2.66 18.25 21.76
CA TYR A 175 1.40 17.99 21.07
C TYR A 175 1.59 17.73 19.56
N ILE A 176 2.67 18.23 18.94
CA ILE A 176 2.93 18.03 17.50
C ILE A 176 3.63 16.70 17.28
N GLY A 177 4.71 16.43 18.02
CA GLY A 177 5.45 15.17 17.93
C GLY A 177 6.65 15.20 18.86
N GLU A 178 6.75 14.21 19.75
CA GLU A 178 7.89 14.05 20.65
C GLU A 178 8.82 12.96 20.09
N TYR A 179 10.12 13.24 20.01
CA TYR A 179 11.12 12.31 19.49
C TYR A 179 12.29 12.16 20.46
N LEU A 180 12.73 10.92 20.69
CA LEU A 180 13.94 10.62 21.46
C LEU A 180 15.18 11.05 20.65
N PRO A 181 16.25 11.55 21.30
CA PRO A 181 17.49 11.92 20.62
C PRO A 181 18.05 10.75 19.80
N GLY A 182 18.17 10.95 18.48
CA GLY A 182 18.66 9.93 17.54
C GLY A 182 17.61 8.96 17.01
N SER A 183 16.35 9.05 17.44
CA SER A 183 15.24 8.28 16.86
C SER A 183 14.49 9.08 15.78
N THR A 184 14.07 8.39 14.73
CA THR A 184 13.20 8.92 13.67
C THR A 184 11.72 8.56 13.88
N THR A 185 11.41 7.73 14.88
CA THR A 185 10.04 7.36 15.23
C THR A 185 9.49 8.31 16.31
N PRO A 186 8.26 8.83 16.13
CA PRO A 186 7.61 9.64 17.15
C PRO A 186 7.21 8.75 18.34
N ILE A 187 7.33 9.30 19.55
CA ILE A 187 6.99 8.68 20.84
C ILE A 187 5.68 9.26 21.41
N GLY A 188 5.40 10.52 21.09
CA GLY A 188 4.22 11.23 21.59
C GLY A 188 3.69 12.25 20.59
N GLY A 189 2.54 12.84 20.91
CA GLY A 189 1.91 13.89 20.12
C GLY A 189 1.07 13.40 18.94
N PHE A 190 0.60 14.35 18.12
CA PHE A 190 -0.21 14.08 16.93
C PHE A 190 0.55 13.23 15.90
N ALA A 191 1.85 13.46 15.74
CA ALA A 191 2.70 12.70 14.84
C ALA A 191 2.74 11.21 15.20
N PHE A 192 2.66 10.86 16.50
CA PHE A 192 2.51 9.48 16.94
C PHE A 192 1.17 8.92 16.47
N TYR A 193 0.01 9.52 16.78
CA TYR A 193 -1.30 8.97 16.38
C TYR A 193 -1.52 8.79 14.87
N VAL A 194 -0.73 9.48 14.07
CA VAL A 194 -0.80 9.52 12.61
C VAL A 194 0.34 8.72 11.96
N SER A 195 1.30 8.21 12.76
CA SER A 195 2.37 7.38 12.25
C SER A 195 1.89 6.02 11.78
N GLN A 196 2.65 5.42 10.86
CA GLN A 196 2.35 4.08 10.37
C GLN A 196 2.62 3.07 11.48
N VAL A 197 1.63 2.22 11.76
CA VAL A 197 1.79 1.07 12.66
C VAL A 197 2.57 0.00 11.91
N ASN A 198 3.72 -0.44 12.43
CA ASN A 198 4.58 -1.39 11.74
C ASN A 198 4.42 -2.82 12.27
N GLY A 199 3.21 -3.36 12.11
CA GLY A 199 2.91 -4.76 12.37
C GLY A 199 2.52 -5.12 13.80
N VAL A 200 2.27 -6.42 14.00
CA VAL A 200 1.73 -7.00 15.24
C VAL A 200 2.61 -6.73 16.46
N TYR A 201 3.92 -6.60 16.26
CA TYR A 201 4.86 -6.28 17.34
C TYR A 201 4.59 -4.91 17.96
N ASP A 202 4.16 -3.93 17.17
CA ASP A 202 4.06 -2.53 17.59
C ASP A 202 2.75 -2.23 18.33
N TRP A 203 1.66 -2.92 17.96
CA TRP A 203 0.35 -2.70 18.59
C TRP A 203 -0.14 -3.85 19.46
N LEU A 204 0.01 -5.12 19.03
CA LEU A 204 -0.59 -6.26 19.74
C LEU A 204 0.26 -6.70 20.92
N MET A 205 1.59 -6.76 20.76
CA MET A 205 2.48 -7.24 21.81
C MET A 205 2.46 -6.36 23.08
N PRO A 206 2.46 -5.02 22.99
CA PRO A 206 2.34 -4.16 24.18
C PRO A 206 0.98 -4.30 24.90
N ILE A 207 -0.09 -4.65 24.17
CA ILE A 207 -1.41 -4.92 24.76
C ILE A 207 -1.39 -6.24 25.53
N MET A 208 -0.83 -7.30 24.92
CA MET A 208 -0.82 -8.65 25.46
C MET A 208 0.17 -8.84 26.60
N ASN A 209 1.34 -8.20 26.53
CA ASN A 209 2.40 -8.36 27.52
C ASN A 209 3.03 -7.00 27.88
N PRO A 210 2.95 -6.57 29.16
CA PRO A 210 3.50 -5.30 29.60
C PRO A 210 5.03 -5.20 29.45
N ALA A 211 5.75 -6.31 29.24
CA ALA A 211 7.19 -6.30 28.98
C ALA A 211 7.56 -5.62 27.63
N TYR A 212 6.61 -5.47 26.71
CA TYR A 212 6.80 -4.81 25.41
C TYR A 212 6.26 -3.39 25.37
N LEU A 213 5.65 -2.93 26.47
CA LEU A 213 5.15 -1.56 26.59
C LEU A 213 6.34 -0.65 26.88
N PRO A 214 6.63 0.35 26.03
CA PRO A 214 7.63 1.35 26.37
C PRO A 214 7.20 2.10 27.63
N ASP A 215 8.15 2.43 28.52
CA ASP A 215 7.89 3.02 29.84
C ASP A 215 7.04 4.33 29.81
N TYR A 216 6.93 4.95 28.64
CA TYR A 216 6.23 6.21 28.40
C TYR A 216 4.82 6.05 27.79
N LEU A 217 4.38 4.83 27.43
CA LEU A 217 3.08 4.59 26.79
C LEU A 217 2.15 3.81 27.72
N GLU A 218 0.88 4.19 27.73
CA GLU A 218 -0.17 3.38 28.36
C GLU A 218 -0.84 2.46 27.35
N LYS A 219 -1.35 1.30 27.80
CA LYS A 219 -1.99 0.29 26.92
C LYS A 219 -3.12 0.86 26.04
N TRP A 220 -3.89 1.82 26.56
CA TRP A 220 -4.98 2.43 25.81
C TRP A 220 -4.48 3.39 24.72
N GLN A 221 -3.30 4.01 24.90
CA GLN A 221 -2.70 4.90 23.90
C GLN A 221 -2.26 4.12 22.66
N VAL A 222 -1.78 2.88 22.84
CA VAL A 222 -1.42 1.97 21.74
C VAL A 222 -2.66 1.58 20.91
N VAL A 223 -3.77 1.24 21.59
CA VAL A 223 -5.05 0.96 20.92
C VAL A 223 -5.58 2.20 20.20
N LEU A 224 -5.49 3.36 20.86
CA LEU A 224 -5.91 4.63 20.29
C LEU A 224 -5.09 4.96 19.04
N HIS A 225 -3.77 4.79 19.08
CA HIS A 225 -2.87 4.96 17.95
C HIS A 225 -3.26 4.10 16.74
N ALA A 226 -3.46 2.79 16.95
CA ALA A 226 -3.88 1.90 15.89
C ALA A 226 -5.26 2.30 15.30
N ALA A 227 -6.21 2.67 16.17
CA ALA A 227 -7.55 3.07 15.76
C ALA A 227 -7.56 4.42 15.01
N THR A 228 -6.80 5.42 15.49
CA THR A 228 -6.69 6.73 14.84
C THR A 228 -6.01 6.59 13.49
N TYR A 229 -4.93 5.81 13.40
CA TYR A 229 -4.24 5.55 12.15
C TYR A 229 -5.17 4.92 11.11
N CYS A 230 -5.91 3.86 11.48
CA CYS A 230 -6.88 3.22 10.59
C CYS A 230 -7.95 4.19 10.11
N THR A 231 -8.50 4.98 11.03
CA THR A 231 -9.56 5.94 10.72
C THR A 231 -9.06 7.03 9.78
N VAL A 232 -7.87 7.59 10.05
CA VAL A 232 -7.23 8.62 9.23
C VAL A 232 -6.89 8.08 7.84
N MET A 233 -6.37 6.84 7.75
CA MET A 233 -6.06 6.20 6.47
C MET A 233 -7.32 5.98 5.62
N ILE A 234 -8.42 5.47 6.22
CA ILE A 234 -9.68 5.22 5.51
C ILE A 234 -10.33 6.53 5.05
N LEU A 235 -10.49 7.50 5.95
CA LEU A 235 -11.12 8.78 5.62
C LEU A 235 -10.30 9.58 4.62
N GLY A 236 -8.98 9.61 4.79
CA GLY A 236 -8.04 10.23 3.87
C GLY A 236 -8.10 9.60 2.48
N SER A 237 -8.16 8.25 2.41
CA SER A 237 -8.29 7.54 1.14
C SER A 237 -9.63 7.83 0.43
N ILE A 238 -10.74 7.96 1.17
CA ILE A 238 -12.03 8.38 0.60
C ILE A 238 -11.94 9.80 0.04
N MET A 239 -11.34 10.71 0.80
CA MET A 239 -11.18 12.11 0.40
C MET A 239 -10.35 12.21 -0.88
N PHE A 240 -9.18 11.57 -0.92
CA PHE A 240 -8.33 11.55 -2.11
C PHE A 240 -8.97 10.82 -3.29
N ALA A 241 -9.79 9.78 -3.06
CA ALA A 241 -10.51 9.10 -4.13
C ALA A 241 -11.53 10.02 -4.81
N LYS A 242 -12.25 10.84 -4.04
CA LYS A 242 -13.17 11.85 -4.59
C LYS A 242 -12.41 12.90 -5.38
N PHE A 243 -11.38 13.50 -4.80
CA PHE A 243 -10.55 14.49 -5.50
C PHE A 243 -9.95 13.93 -6.77
N TRP A 244 -9.46 12.68 -6.75
CA TRP A 244 -8.90 12.04 -7.92
C TRP A 244 -9.92 11.93 -9.06
N ILE A 245 -11.16 11.53 -8.79
CA ILE A 245 -12.16 11.35 -9.85
C ILE A 245 -12.73 12.67 -10.38
N GLU A 246 -12.76 13.70 -9.55
CA GLU A 246 -13.17 15.04 -9.98
C GLU A 246 -12.07 15.75 -10.80
N THR A 247 -10.80 15.56 -10.43
CA THR A 247 -9.66 16.16 -11.13
C THR A 247 -9.26 15.39 -12.37
N THR A 248 -9.48 14.08 -12.41
CA THR A 248 -9.26 13.26 -13.60
C THR A 248 -10.51 13.21 -14.46
N ASN A 249 -10.34 12.93 -15.75
CA ASN A 249 -11.45 12.70 -16.69
C ASN A 249 -12.17 11.35 -16.45
N MET A 250 -12.33 10.94 -15.19
CA MET A 250 -13.03 9.73 -14.75
C MET A 250 -14.40 10.03 -14.14
N GLY A 251 -14.83 11.30 -14.10
CA GLY A 251 -16.17 11.66 -13.68
C GLY A 251 -17.28 11.07 -14.58
N PRO A 252 -18.53 10.97 -14.09
CA PRO A 252 -19.65 10.39 -14.84
C PRO A 252 -19.90 11.02 -16.21
N GLU A 253 -19.67 12.32 -16.33
CA GLU A 253 -19.83 13.06 -17.58
C GLU A 253 -18.74 12.74 -18.60
N ALA A 254 -17.48 12.67 -18.16
CA ALA A 254 -16.35 12.34 -19.02
C ALA A 254 -16.45 10.89 -19.54
N VAL A 255 -16.79 9.95 -18.65
CA VAL A 255 -17.01 8.54 -19.01
C VAL A 255 -18.20 8.39 -19.96
N ALA A 256 -19.29 9.12 -19.74
CA ALA A 256 -20.44 9.10 -20.64
C ALA A 256 -20.06 9.60 -22.05
N LYS A 257 -19.29 10.69 -22.14
CA LYS A 257 -18.81 11.24 -23.41
C LYS A 257 -17.87 10.27 -24.13
N GLN A 258 -17.00 9.58 -23.39
CA GLN A 258 -16.08 8.56 -23.92
C GLN A 258 -16.83 7.33 -24.48
N ILE A 259 -17.81 6.81 -23.75
CA ILE A 259 -18.62 5.67 -24.22
C ILE A 259 -19.40 6.04 -25.49
N GLN A 260 -19.93 7.27 -25.54
CA GLN A 260 -20.65 7.76 -26.71
C GLN A 260 -19.73 7.93 -27.92
N SER A 261 -18.52 8.49 -27.75
CA SER A 261 -17.57 8.66 -28.85
C SER A 261 -17.11 7.33 -29.44
N SER A 262 -17.07 6.26 -28.63
CA SER A 262 -16.85 4.88 -29.11
C SER A 262 -18.05 4.27 -29.86
N GLY A 263 -19.14 5.01 -30.06
CA GLY A 263 -20.34 4.56 -30.80
C GLY A 263 -21.23 3.56 -30.04
N MET A 264 -20.88 3.25 -28.79
CA MET A 264 -21.58 2.33 -27.90
C MET A 264 -22.76 3.03 -27.20
N GLN A 265 -23.80 2.26 -26.90
CA GLN A 265 -24.99 2.74 -26.18
C GLN A 265 -25.49 1.65 -25.20
N ILE A 266 -26.18 2.07 -24.14
CA ILE A 266 -26.87 1.11 -23.26
C ILE A 266 -28.09 0.56 -24.02
N PRO A 267 -28.26 -0.77 -24.13
CA PRO A 267 -29.45 -1.36 -24.73
C PRO A 267 -30.74 -0.81 -24.09
N GLY A 268 -31.70 -0.40 -24.92
CA GLY A 268 -33.00 0.10 -24.44
C GLY A 268 -33.09 1.61 -24.19
N PHE A 269 -31.98 2.35 -24.22
CA PHE A 269 -31.98 3.82 -24.07
C PHE A 269 -31.69 4.55 -25.38
N ARG A 270 -32.22 5.78 -25.53
CA ARG A 270 -31.88 6.68 -26.64
C ARG A 270 -30.42 7.13 -26.55
N ARG A 271 -29.81 7.45 -27.69
CA ARG A 271 -28.44 7.99 -27.81
C ARG A 271 -28.34 9.44 -27.31
N ASP A 272 -28.59 9.64 -26.03
CA ASP A 272 -28.39 10.93 -25.38
C ASP A 272 -27.35 10.77 -24.26
N PRO A 273 -26.20 11.48 -24.31
CA PRO A 273 -25.21 11.46 -23.23
C PRO A 273 -25.79 11.84 -21.87
N ARG A 274 -26.88 12.62 -21.82
CA ARG A 274 -27.57 12.97 -20.56
C ARG A 274 -28.17 11.75 -19.87
N VAL A 275 -28.66 10.78 -20.65
CA VAL A 275 -29.24 9.53 -20.14
C VAL A 275 -28.14 8.64 -19.58
N LEU A 276 -27.04 8.50 -20.31
CA LEU A 276 -25.88 7.71 -19.87
C LEU A 276 -25.24 8.32 -18.61
N LYS A 277 -25.08 9.65 -18.56
CA LYS A 277 -24.60 10.37 -17.38
C LYS A 277 -25.47 10.07 -16.16
N ARG A 278 -26.80 10.17 -16.27
CA ARG A 278 -27.72 9.95 -15.15
C ARG A 278 -27.65 8.53 -14.59
N VAL A 279 -27.37 7.53 -15.43
CA VAL A 279 -27.12 6.16 -14.98
C VAL A 279 -25.78 6.09 -14.23
N LEU A 280 -24.70 6.60 -14.83
CA LEU A 280 -23.36 6.55 -14.26
C LEU A 280 -23.24 7.36 -12.96
N GLU A 281 -23.96 8.47 -12.83
CA GLU A 281 -23.99 9.35 -11.65
C GLU A 281 -24.55 8.65 -10.40
N ARG A 282 -25.37 7.61 -10.58
CA ARG A 282 -25.82 6.77 -9.46
C ARG A 282 -24.76 5.79 -8.98
N TYR A 283 -23.85 5.35 -9.86
CA TYR A 283 -22.89 4.29 -9.57
C TYR A 283 -21.50 4.84 -9.22
N ILE A 284 -20.95 5.75 -10.02
CA ILE A 284 -19.57 6.21 -9.89
C ILE A 284 -19.29 6.81 -8.51
N PRO A 285 -20.06 7.78 -7.98
CA PRO A 285 -19.76 8.35 -6.66
C PRO A 285 -19.79 7.32 -5.52
N VAL A 286 -20.72 6.35 -5.58
CA VAL A 286 -20.84 5.28 -4.59
C VAL A 286 -19.63 4.34 -4.67
N VAL A 287 -19.27 3.92 -5.88
CA VAL A 287 -18.10 3.08 -6.13
C VAL A 287 -16.81 3.80 -5.75
N THR A 288 -16.70 5.12 -5.97
CA THR A 288 -15.57 5.95 -5.53
C THR A 288 -15.37 5.84 -4.03
N VAL A 289 -16.43 6.11 -3.25
CA VAL A 289 -16.34 6.10 -1.78
C VAL A 289 -16.07 4.70 -1.27
N LEU A 290 -16.76 3.69 -1.80
CA LEU A 290 -16.52 2.29 -1.42
C LEU A 290 -15.11 1.84 -1.76
N SER A 291 -14.59 2.20 -2.94
CA SER A 291 -13.23 1.84 -3.36
C SER A 291 -12.18 2.53 -2.50
N GLY A 292 -12.31 3.84 -2.26
CA GLY A 292 -11.39 4.59 -1.39
C GLY A 292 -11.38 4.04 0.04
N ALA A 293 -12.57 3.75 0.59
CA ALA A 293 -12.70 3.15 1.91
C ALA A 293 -12.10 1.75 1.99
N PHE A 294 -12.41 0.90 1.01
CA PHE A 294 -11.96 -0.49 0.97
C PHE A 294 -10.43 -0.59 0.81
N VAL A 295 -9.85 0.16 -0.13
CA VAL A 295 -8.40 0.13 -0.36
C VAL A 295 -7.65 0.77 0.81
N GLY A 296 -8.18 1.85 1.40
CA GLY A 296 -7.62 2.45 2.61
C GLY A 296 -7.69 1.52 3.82
N ALA A 297 -8.78 0.78 3.99
CA ALA A 297 -8.93 -0.22 5.04
C ALA A 297 -7.97 -1.40 4.84
N LEU A 298 -7.79 -1.86 3.60
CA LEU A 298 -6.88 -2.95 3.27
C LEU A 298 -5.42 -2.52 3.52
N ALA A 299 -5.05 -1.31 3.12
CA ALA A 299 -3.75 -0.72 3.43
C ALA A 299 -3.48 -0.67 4.94
N ALA A 300 -4.40 -0.08 5.71
CA ALA A 300 -4.26 0.00 7.16
C ALA A 300 -4.19 -1.39 7.81
N PHE A 301 -5.00 -2.34 7.34
CA PHE A 301 -4.97 -3.73 7.81
C PHE A 301 -3.64 -4.43 7.50
N ALA A 302 -3.07 -4.19 6.32
CA ALA A 302 -1.77 -4.72 5.93
C ALA A 302 -0.64 -4.16 6.81
N ASP A 303 -0.68 -2.85 7.10
CA ASP A 303 0.26 -2.19 8.01
C ASP A 303 0.12 -2.74 9.45
N LEU A 304 -1.11 -3.00 9.94
CA LEU A 304 -1.35 -3.61 11.25
C LEU A 304 -0.82 -5.05 11.38
N ILE A 305 -0.94 -5.88 10.34
CA ILE A 305 -0.37 -7.24 10.37
C ILE A 305 1.15 -7.17 10.29
N GLY A 306 1.67 -6.22 9.52
CA GLY A 306 3.09 -6.10 9.22
C GLY A 306 3.47 -6.95 8.01
N THR A 307 4.44 -6.46 7.27
CA THR A 307 4.93 -7.09 6.04
C THR A 307 6.42 -7.38 6.14
N THR A 308 6.89 -8.29 5.28
CA THR A 308 8.28 -8.77 5.30
C THR A 308 9.20 -7.79 4.62
N GLY A 309 10.36 -7.58 5.24
CA GLY A 309 11.26 -6.49 4.87
C GLY A 309 10.71 -5.18 5.39
N GLN A 310 11.52 -4.13 5.37
CA GLN A 310 11.09 -2.77 5.70
C GLN A 310 10.05 -2.20 4.69
N SER A 311 9.38 -3.06 3.92
CA SER A 311 8.21 -2.72 3.14
C SER A 311 7.05 -2.46 4.07
N SER A 312 6.31 -1.38 3.83
CA SER A 312 5.01 -1.15 4.42
C SER A 312 3.94 -2.02 3.74
N GLY A 313 2.85 -2.31 4.46
CA GLY A 313 1.67 -2.99 3.93
C GLY A 313 0.99 -2.19 2.82
N THR A 314 1.00 -0.85 2.94
CA THR A 314 0.68 0.05 1.82
C THR A 314 1.54 -0.25 0.59
N GLY A 315 2.86 -0.37 0.73
CA GLY A 315 3.77 -0.67 -0.37
C GLY A 315 3.43 -1.98 -1.10
N VAL A 316 3.13 -3.05 -0.36
CA VAL A 316 2.73 -4.34 -0.93
C VAL A 316 1.45 -4.21 -1.76
N LEU A 317 0.44 -3.50 -1.24
CA LEU A 317 -0.81 -3.24 -1.98
C LEU A 317 -0.53 -2.53 -3.32
N LEU A 318 0.31 -1.49 -3.30
CA LEU A 318 0.67 -0.74 -4.50
C LEU A 318 1.36 -1.63 -5.53
N MET A 319 2.36 -2.39 -5.09
CA MET A 319 3.13 -3.25 -5.97
C MET A 319 2.23 -4.27 -6.68
N VAL A 320 1.36 -4.96 -5.95
CA VAL A 320 0.43 -5.95 -6.54
C VAL A 320 -0.49 -5.29 -7.57
N GLY A 321 -1.10 -4.15 -7.24
CA GLY A 321 -1.98 -3.45 -8.17
C GLY A 321 -1.25 -2.93 -9.42
N ILE A 322 -0.01 -2.45 -9.27
CA ILE A 322 0.83 -2.02 -10.39
C ILE A 322 1.17 -3.20 -11.29
N ILE A 323 1.59 -4.34 -10.72
CA ILE A 323 1.97 -5.53 -11.48
C ILE A 323 0.76 -6.09 -12.25
N ILE A 324 -0.41 -6.20 -11.61
CA ILE A 324 -1.64 -6.67 -12.28
C ILE A 324 -2.00 -5.75 -13.46
N ARG A 325 -1.88 -4.44 -13.27
CA ARG A 325 -2.15 -3.47 -14.35
C ARG A 325 -1.17 -3.58 -15.50
N MET A 326 0.12 -3.71 -15.19
CA MET A 326 1.16 -3.90 -16.19
C MET A 326 0.90 -5.19 -16.97
N TYR A 327 0.56 -6.29 -16.28
CA TYR A 327 0.19 -7.56 -16.91
C TYR A 327 -1.00 -7.39 -17.87
N GLU A 328 -2.05 -6.69 -17.46
CA GLU A 328 -3.20 -6.42 -18.33
C GLU A 328 -2.87 -5.53 -19.53
N GLN A 329 -1.97 -4.55 -19.36
CA GLN A 329 -1.54 -3.67 -20.45
C GLN A 329 -0.76 -4.47 -21.49
N ILE A 330 0.19 -5.30 -21.05
CA ILE A 330 0.94 -6.22 -21.93
C ILE A 330 -0.02 -7.14 -22.70
N GLY A 331 -0.99 -7.76 -21.99
CA GLY A 331 -1.96 -8.64 -22.63
C GLY A 331 -2.83 -7.95 -23.67
N LYS A 332 -3.19 -6.67 -23.46
CA LYS A 332 -3.93 -5.87 -24.43
C LYS A 332 -3.09 -5.52 -25.66
N GLU A 333 -1.84 -5.11 -25.47
CA GLU A 333 -0.92 -4.82 -26.57
C GLU A 333 -0.68 -6.03 -27.44
N GLN A 334 -0.38 -7.18 -26.82
CA GLN A 334 -0.19 -8.43 -27.54
C GLN A 334 -1.45 -8.85 -28.33
N ALA A 335 -2.64 -8.67 -27.74
CA ALA A 335 -3.90 -8.94 -28.45
C ALA A 335 -4.12 -8.02 -29.66
N MET A 336 -3.69 -6.75 -29.57
CA MET A 336 -3.76 -5.80 -30.68
C MET A 336 -2.76 -6.15 -31.80
N GLU A 337 -1.59 -6.69 -31.46
CA GLU A 337 -0.60 -7.15 -32.44
C GLU A 337 -1.04 -8.44 -33.16
N MET A 338 -1.62 -9.39 -32.44
CA MET A 338 -2.03 -10.69 -33.00
C MET A 338 -3.24 -10.60 -33.93
N HIS A 339 -4.13 -9.60 -33.77
CA HIS A 339 -5.32 -9.43 -34.58
C HIS A 339 -5.42 -8.02 -35.17
N PRO A 340 -4.92 -7.78 -36.39
CA PRO A 340 -4.94 -6.45 -37.03
C PRO A 340 -6.35 -5.88 -37.24
N VAL A 341 -7.39 -6.73 -37.25
CA VAL A 341 -8.80 -6.29 -37.31
C VAL A 341 -9.25 -5.61 -36.01
N LEU A 342 -8.67 -5.96 -34.86
CA LEU A 342 -8.95 -5.29 -33.58
C LEU A 342 -8.33 -3.88 -33.52
N ARG A 343 -7.23 -3.64 -34.24
CA ARG A 343 -6.56 -2.33 -34.33
C ARG A 343 -7.46 -1.23 -34.91
N GLY A 344 -8.27 -1.57 -35.92
CA GLY A 344 -9.27 -0.66 -36.49
C GLY A 344 -10.52 -0.45 -35.63
N PHE A 345 -10.81 -1.36 -34.68
CA PHE A 345 -11.99 -1.28 -33.82
C PHE A 345 -11.75 -0.48 -32.52
N PHE A 346 -10.50 -0.42 -32.06
CA PHE A 346 -10.09 0.30 -30.84
C PHE A 346 -9.44 1.67 -31.08
N GLY A 347 -9.37 2.13 -32.33
CA GLY A 347 -9.06 3.54 -32.65
C GLY A 347 -7.61 3.94 -32.42
N ALA A 348 -6.67 3.18 -32.99
CA ALA A 348 -5.32 3.68 -33.23
C ALA A 348 -5.25 4.26 -34.67
N GLU A 349 -5.79 5.47 -34.82
CA GLU A 349 -5.34 6.47 -35.80
C GLU A 349 -4.98 7.74 -35.05
#